data_AF-B7QCQ5-F1
#
_entry.id   AF-B7QCQ5-F1
#
_cell.length_a   1.000
_cell.length_b   1.000
_cell.length_c   1.000
_cell.angle_alpha   90.00
_cell.angle_beta   90.00
_cell.angle_gamma   90.00
#
_symmetry.space_group_name_H-M   'P 1'
#
loop_
_entity.id
_entity.type
_entity.pdbx_description
1 polymer ?
#
loop_
_entity_poly.entity_id
_entity_poly.type
_entity_poly.pdbx_seq_one_letter_code
_entity_poly.pdbx_strand_id
1 'polypeptide(L)'
;MALVSAVTALTCSVLTLSAISCDRFTAIMYPFHARITKQRTGGVLASVWLISAAVASPLLMYTTPYTVQWTDVRLTYCGESWPQRVVFDEATGVCVARSASKQLYYTAVTVALFFVPVFVMSSAYALILHALWRERHPGEANANNTLLYTRAKRKVK
;
A
#
# COMPACT_ATOMS: atom_id res chain seq x y z
N MET A 1 -11.93 -21.64 -9.46
CA MET A 1 -12.20 -20.54 -10.42
C MET A 1 -12.54 -19.22 -9.72
N ALA A 2 -13.53 -19.17 -8.81
CA ALA A 2 -13.91 -17.94 -8.09
C ALA A 2 -12.77 -17.25 -7.30
N LEU A 3 -11.84 -18.04 -6.75
CA LEU A 3 -10.71 -17.51 -5.98
C LEU A 3 -9.67 -16.82 -6.88
N VAL A 4 -9.43 -17.37 -8.07
CA VAL A 4 -8.55 -16.78 -9.09
C VAL A 4 -9.14 -15.46 -9.61
N SER A 5 -10.44 -15.43 -9.91
CA SER A 5 -11.12 -14.21 -10.35
C SER A 5 -11.12 -13.12 -9.27
N ALA A 6 -11.27 -13.49 -7.99
CA ALA A 6 -11.20 -12.54 -6.88
C ALA A 6 -9.80 -11.94 -6.74
N VAL A 7 -8.76 -12.76 -6.84
CA VAL A 7 -7.36 -12.29 -6.80
C VAL A 7 -7.06 -11.37 -7.97
N THR A 8 -7.47 -11.71 -9.20
CA THR A 8 -7.26 -10.85 -10.38
C THR A 8 -8.01 -9.53 -10.27
N ALA A 9 -9.25 -9.55 -9.77
CA ALA A 9 -10.05 -8.35 -9.58
C ALA A 9 -9.46 -7.43 -8.50
N LEU A 10 -8.96 -8.00 -7.40
CA LEU A 10 -8.24 -7.26 -6.36
C LEU A 10 -6.97 -6.62 -6.92
N THR A 11 -6.16 -7.37 -7.67
CA THR A 11 -4.96 -6.81 -8.30
C THR A 11 -5.31 -5.70 -9.29
N CYS A 12 -6.32 -5.88 -10.14
CA CYS A 12 -6.72 -4.86 -11.11
C CYS A 12 -7.22 -3.58 -10.42
N SER A 13 -7.98 -3.74 -9.33
CA SER A 13 -8.49 -2.61 -8.53
C SER A 13 -7.35 -1.85 -7.86
N VAL A 14 -6.39 -2.55 -7.25
CA VAL A 14 -5.21 -1.93 -6.64
C VAL A 14 -4.37 -1.20 -7.68
N LEU A 15 -4.21 -1.74 -8.88
CA LEU A 15 -3.48 -1.10 -9.97
C LEU A 15 -4.18 0.14 -10.49
N THR A 16 -5.49 0.08 -10.65
CA THR A 16 -6.31 1.22 -11.08
C THR A 16 -6.26 2.32 -10.02
N LEU A 17 -6.43 1.98 -8.74
CA LEU A 17 -6.30 2.92 -7.61
C LEU A 17 -4.90 3.53 -7.53
N SER A 18 -3.86 2.73 -7.78
CA SER A 18 -2.47 3.20 -7.83
C SER A 18 -2.25 4.15 -9.00
N ALA A 19 -2.77 3.84 -10.19
CA ALA A 19 -2.68 4.69 -11.38
C ALA A 19 -3.39 6.03 -11.18
N ILE A 20 -4.60 6.02 -10.62
CA ILE A 20 -5.37 7.23 -10.28
C ILE A 20 -4.64 8.05 -9.21
N SER A 21 -4.12 7.40 -8.17
CA SER A 21 -3.37 8.08 -7.11
C SER A 21 -2.07 8.69 -7.66
N CYS A 22 -1.39 8.00 -8.58
CA CYS A 22 -0.22 8.52 -9.27
C CYS A 22 -0.56 9.76 -10.09
N ASP A 23 -1.62 9.72 -10.90
CA ASP A 23 -2.07 10.83 -11.73
C ASP A 23 -2.37 12.08 -10.90
N ARG A 24 -3.15 11.89 -9.81
CA ARG A 24 -3.52 12.99 -8.91
C ARG A 24 -2.33 13.52 -8.10
N PHE A 25 -1.44 12.64 -7.65
CA PHE A 25 -0.23 13.04 -6.94
C PHE A 25 0.70 13.85 -7.87
N THR A 26 0.84 13.45 -9.14
CA THR A 26 1.62 14.21 -10.12
C THR A 26 0.99 15.57 -10.46
N ALA A 27 -0.34 15.65 -10.57
CA ALA A 27 -1.04 16.89 -10.89
C ALA A 27 -1.03 17.91 -9.73
N ILE A 28 -1.14 17.43 -8.48
CA ILE A 28 -1.23 18.30 -7.29
C ILE A 28 0.14 18.77 -6.82
N MET A 29 1.14 17.90 -6.85
CA MET A 29 2.42 18.17 -6.20
C MET A 29 3.40 18.97 -7.09
N TYR A 30 3.25 18.94 -8.42
CA TYR A 30 4.24 19.55 -9.32
C TYR A 30 3.70 20.04 -10.68
N PRO A 31 3.25 21.31 -10.81
CA PRO A 31 3.04 21.92 -12.13
C PRO A 31 4.35 22.16 -12.90
N PHE A 32 5.52 22.26 -12.24
CA PHE A 32 6.81 22.57 -12.90
C PHE A 32 8.04 21.72 -12.50
N HIS A 33 7.95 20.84 -11.48
CA HIS A 33 9.10 20.03 -11.00
C HIS A 33 8.85 18.51 -11.14
N ALA A 34 8.07 18.11 -12.15
CA ALA A 34 7.61 16.74 -12.42
C ALA A 34 8.73 15.70 -12.70
N ARG A 35 10.01 16.08 -12.65
CA ARG A 35 11.14 15.22 -13.08
C ARG A 35 11.77 14.41 -11.94
N ILE A 36 11.83 14.94 -10.71
CA ILE A 36 12.54 14.27 -9.60
C ILE A 36 11.67 13.20 -8.92
N THR A 37 10.35 13.31 -8.99
CA THR A 37 9.42 12.45 -8.23
C THR A 37 8.96 11.20 -9.00
N LYS A 38 9.03 11.19 -10.35
CA LYS A 38 8.66 10.02 -11.17
C LYS A 38 9.47 8.76 -10.82
N GLN A 39 10.75 8.92 -10.47
CA GLN A 39 11.60 7.79 -10.08
C GLN A 39 11.17 7.17 -8.74
N ARG A 40 10.73 7.98 -7.78
CA ARG A 40 10.25 7.48 -6.47
C ARG A 40 8.89 6.80 -6.59
N THR A 41 7.97 7.35 -7.38
CA THR A 41 6.66 6.74 -7.65
C THR A 41 6.80 5.39 -8.36
N GLY A 42 7.70 5.27 -9.34
CA GLY A 42 8.01 4.00 -10.00
C GLY A 42 8.55 2.94 -9.02
N GLY A 43 9.45 3.33 -8.11
CA GLY A 43 9.97 2.44 -7.06
C GLY A 43 8.88 1.96 -6.10
N VAL A 44 7.97 2.85 -5.68
CA VAL A 44 6.84 2.48 -4.83
C VAL A 44 5.92 1.50 -5.55
N LEU A 45 5.57 1.77 -6.81
CA LEU A 45 4.72 0.87 -7.59
C LEU A 45 5.36 -0.51 -7.75
N ALA A 46 6.65 -0.57 -8.10
CA ALA A 46 7.39 -1.82 -8.19
C ALA A 46 7.41 -2.60 -6.85
N SER A 47 7.58 -1.90 -5.73
CA SER A 47 7.54 -2.52 -4.40
C SER A 47 6.17 -3.11 -4.06
N VAL A 48 5.08 -2.42 -4.40
CA VAL A 48 3.71 -2.92 -4.19
C VAL A 48 3.45 -4.17 -5.02
N TRP A 49 3.89 -4.19 -6.28
CA TRP A 49 3.79 -5.36 -7.14
C TRP A 49 4.56 -6.56 -6.58
N LEU A 50 5.81 -6.36 -6.17
CA LEU A 50 6.65 -7.42 -5.60
C LEU A 50 6.06 -7.96 -4.30
N ILE A 51 5.58 -7.09 -3.41
CA ILE A 51 4.93 -7.48 -2.15
C ILE A 51 3.64 -8.25 -2.45
N SER A 52 2.81 -7.77 -3.37
CA SER A 52 1.57 -8.46 -3.76
C SER A 52 1.83 -9.86 -4.31
N ALA A 53 2.83 -10.01 -5.19
CA ALA A 53 3.24 -11.31 -5.73
C ALA A 53 3.79 -12.24 -4.62
N ALA A 54 4.61 -11.70 -3.71
CA ALA A 54 5.16 -12.43 -2.58
C ALA A 54 4.10 -12.89 -1.57
N VAL A 55 3.01 -12.14 -1.41
CA VAL A 55 1.85 -12.49 -0.56
C VAL A 55 0.97 -13.52 -1.27
N ALA A 56 0.71 -13.37 -2.57
CA ALA A 56 -0.14 -14.29 -3.32
C ALA A 56 0.50 -15.69 -3.49
N SER A 57 1.81 -15.77 -3.65
CA SER A 57 2.56 -17.01 -3.87
C SER A 57 2.34 -18.10 -2.81
N PRO A 58 2.59 -17.86 -1.50
CA PRO A 58 2.35 -18.85 -0.45
C PRO A 58 0.86 -19.15 -0.28
N LEU A 59 -0.02 -18.15 -0.43
CA LEU A 59 -1.47 -18.39 -0.36
C LEU A 59 -1.89 -19.43 -1.40
N LEU A 60 -1.36 -19.33 -2.63
CA LEU A 60 -1.66 -20.25 -3.73
C LEU A 60 -1.11 -21.66 -3.50
N MET A 61 0.07 -21.79 -2.87
CA MET A 61 0.68 -23.08 -2.56
C MET A 61 -0.02 -23.79 -1.40
N TYR A 62 -0.45 -23.04 -0.38
CA TYR A 62 -1.07 -23.59 0.84
C TYR A 62 -2.60 -23.64 0.76
N THR A 63 -3.23 -23.23 -0.34
CA THR A 63 -4.67 -23.51 -0.57
C THR A 63 -4.83 -24.83 -1.29
N THR A 64 -5.31 -25.85 -0.56
CA THR A 64 -5.62 -27.15 -1.15
C THR A 64 -7.12 -27.42 -1.11
N PRO A 65 -7.73 -27.91 -2.21
CA PRO A 65 -9.12 -28.35 -2.18
C PRO A 65 -9.24 -29.60 -1.32
N TYR A 66 -10.11 -29.58 -0.32
CA TYR A 66 -10.47 -30.75 0.47
C TYR A 66 -11.95 -31.07 0.26
N THR A 67 -12.24 -32.35 0.09
CA THR A 67 -13.61 -32.84 -0.10
C THR A 67 -14.13 -33.38 1.23
N VAL A 68 -15.23 -32.82 1.72
CA VAL A 68 -15.99 -33.45 2.80
C VAL A 68 -17.20 -34.14 2.20
N GLN A 69 -17.35 -35.42 2.52
CA GLN A 69 -18.57 -36.16 2.20
C GLN A 69 -19.51 -36.08 3.40
N TRP A 70 -20.64 -35.42 3.18
CA TRP A 70 -21.82 -35.54 4.04
C TRP A 70 -22.70 -36.67 3.49
N THR A 71 -23.63 -37.15 4.30
CA THR A 71 -24.45 -38.36 4.05
C THR A 71 -25.01 -38.47 2.62
N ASP A 72 -25.46 -37.38 1.99
CA ASP A 72 -25.97 -37.37 0.61
C ASP A 72 -25.32 -36.34 -0.32
N VAL A 73 -24.33 -35.56 0.14
CA VAL A 73 -23.75 -34.47 -0.66
C VAL A 73 -22.22 -34.43 -0.53
N ARG A 74 -21.53 -34.44 -1.68
CA ARG A 74 -20.09 -34.24 -1.78
C ARG A 74 -19.79 -32.76 -2.00
N LEU A 75 -19.28 -32.07 -0.99
CA LEU A 75 -18.90 -30.67 -1.08
C LEU A 75 -17.38 -30.55 -1.13
N THR A 76 -16.87 -29.86 -2.15
CA THR A 76 -15.45 -29.56 -2.29
C THR A 76 -15.20 -28.15 -1.79
N TYR A 77 -14.46 -28.02 -0.69
CA TYR A 77 -14.07 -26.74 -0.12
C TYR A 77 -12.62 -26.44 -0.50
N CYS A 78 -12.31 -25.18 -0.78
CA CYS A 78 -10.93 -24.70 -0.84
C CYS A 78 -10.63 -24.06 0.51
N GLY A 79 -9.71 -24.64 1.26
CA GLY A 79 -9.22 -24.07 2.51
C GLY A 79 -7.71 -24.10 2.58
N GLU A 80 -7.21 -23.37 3.56
CA GLU A 80 -5.78 -23.26 3.80
C GLU A 80 -5.28 -24.47 4.60
N SER A 81 -4.34 -25.23 4.04
CA SER A 81 -3.71 -26.39 4.67
C SER A 81 -2.30 -26.05 5.16
N TRP A 82 -2.23 -25.18 6.17
CA TRP A 82 -0.96 -24.89 6.84
C TRP A 82 -0.49 -26.09 7.67
N PRO A 83 0.81 -26.42 7.67
CA PRO A 83 1.33 -27.47 8.54
C PRO A 83 1.10 -27.09 10.00
N GLN A 84 0.37 -27.94 10.72
CA GLN A 84 0.07 -27.75 12.14
C GLN A 84 0.99 -28.66 12.95
N ARG A 85 1.67 -28.10 13.96
CA ARG A 85 2.33 -28.90 15.00
C ARG A 85 1.45 -28.88 16.24
N VAL A 86 1.06 -30.07 16.70
CA VAL A 86 0.37 -30.20 17.98
C VAL A 86 1.41 -30.08 19.08
N VAL A 87 1.30 -29.04 19.91
CA VAL A 87 2.16 -28.84 21.06
C VAL A 87 1.29 -28.93 22.30
N PHE A 88 1.70 -29.74 23.27
CA PHE A 88 1.03 -29.81 24.56
C PHE A 88 1.40 -28.57 25.37
N ASP A 89 0.40 -27.81 25.79
CA ASP A 89 0.60 -26.62 26.61
C ASP A 89 0.39 -26.99 28.08
N GLU A 90 1.49 -27.14 28.82
CA GLU A 90 1.48 -27.50 30.24
C GLU A 90 0.73 -26.50 31.13
N ALA A 91 0.60 -25.23 30.71
CA ALA A 91 -0.07 -24.21 31.50
C ALA A 91 -1.60 -24.30 31.41
N THR A 92 -2.13 -24.86 30.32
CA THR A 92 -3.57 -24.97 30.08
C THR A 92 -4.07 -26.42 30.10
N GLY A 93 -3.17 -27.40 30.09
CA GLY A 93 -3.50 -28.83 30.12
C GLY A 93 -4.15 -29.32 28.82
N VAL A 94 -4.04 -28.57 27.73
CA VAL A 94 -4.71 -28.89 26.45
C VAL A 94 -3.69 -28.97 25.32
N CYS A 95 -3.92 -29.89 24.37
CA CYS A 95 -3.16 -29.95 23.12
C CYS A 95 -3.60 -28.82 22.19
N VAL A 96 -2.70 -27.88 21.88
CA VAL A 96 -2.98 -26.77 20.96
C VAL A 96 -2.27 -26.99 19.63
N ALA A 97 -3.02 -26.91 18.53
CA ALA A 97 -2.46 -26.96 17.19
C ALA A 97 -1.83 -25.60 16.84
N ARG A 98 -0.50 -25.52 16.89
CA ARG A 98 0.25 -24.29 16.59
C ARG A 98 0.89 -24.36 15.21
N SER A 99 0.64 -23.36 14.38
CA SER A 99 1.28 -23.20 13.07
C SER A 99 2.18 -21.96 13.08
N ALA A 100 3.48 -22.16 13.29
CA ALA A 100 4.47 -21.07 13.30
C ALA A 100 4.56 -20.35 11.94
N SER A 101 4.48 -21.11 10.84
CA SER A 101 4.46 -20.56 9.47
C SER A 101 3.25 -19.66 9.22
N LYS A 102 2.07 -20.07 9.68
CA LYS A 102 0.84 -19.28 9.59
C LYS A 102 0.97 -17.97 10.36
N GLN A 103 1.42 -18.01 11.61
CA GLN A 103 1.60 -16.80 12.42
C GLN A 103 2.61 -15.84 11.80
N LEU A 104 3.77 -16.33 11.37
CA LEU A 104 4.79 -15.50 10.73
C LEU A 104 4.27 -14.88 9.42
N TYR A 105 3.54 -15.65 8.64
CA TYR A 105 2.95 -15.19 7.38
C TYR A 105 1.95 -14.05 7.61
N TYR A 106 0.92 -14.25 8.43
CA TYR A 106 -0.09 -13.21 8.66
C TYR A 106 0.49 -11.96 9.31
N THR A 107 1.42 -12.11 10.26
CA THR A 107 2.10 -10.96 10.87
C THR A 107 2.93 -10.19 9.84
N ALA A 108 3.72 -10.88 8.99
CA ALA A 108 4.49 -10.24 7.92
C ALA A 108 3.58 -9.55 6.90
N VAL A 109 2.47 -10.18 6.51
CA VAL A 109 1.45 -9.61 5.61
C VAL A 109 0.86 -8.33 6.21
N THR A 110 0.42 -8.35 7.47
CA THR A 110 -0.11 -7.15 8.13
C THR A 110 0.93 -6.05 8.20
N VAL A 111 2.18 -6.36 8.55
CA VAL A 111 3.27 -5.38 8.58
C VAL A 111 3.51 -4.77 7.20
N ALA A 112 3.63 -5.59 6.17
CA ALA A 112 3.92 -5.16 4.80
C ALA A 112 2.76 -4.40 4.15
N LEU A 113 1.50 -4.78 4.40
CA LEU A 113 0.33 -4.17 3.75
C LEU A 113 -0.28 -3.01 4.55
N PHE A 114 0.04 -2.88 5.83
CA PHE A 114 -0.49 -1.79 6.67
C PHE A 114 0.59 -0.76 7.01
N PHE A 115 1.69 -1.18 7.63
CA PHE A 115 2.67 -0.25 8.15
C PHE A 115 3.49 0.41 7.03
N VAL A 116 3.86 -0.35 5.99
CA VAL A 116 4.62 0.21 4.86
C VAL A 116 3.80 1.27 4.11
N PRO A 117 2.53 1.02 3.70
CA PRO A 117 1.73 2.06 3.06
C PRO A 117 1.47 3.27 3.95
N VAL A 118 1.23 3.08 5.25
CA VAL A 118 1.05 4.19 6.19
C VAL A 118 2.31 5.03 6.30
N PHE A 119 3.48 4.40 6.38
CA PHE A 119 4.76 5.11 6.40
C PHE A 119 4.99 5.91 5.11
N VAL A 120 4.74 5.29 3.95
CA VAL A 120 4.85 5.97 2.64
C VAL A 120 3.92 7.18 2.57
N MET A 121 2.64 7.01 2.91
CA MET A 121 1.66 8.10 2.93
C MET A 121 2.08 9.21 3.89
N SER A 122 2.49 8.86 5.11
CA SER A 122 2.93 9.84 6.12
C SER A 122 4.12 10.66 5.62
N SER A 123 5.10 10.03 4.97
CA SER A 123 6.27 10.73 4.41
C SER A 123 5.88 11.66 3.27
N ALA A 124 4.96 11.22 2.40
CA ALA A 124 4.46 12.02 1.29
C ALA A 124 3.71 13.27 1.81
N TYR A 125 2.82 13.09 2.79
CA TYR A 125 2.11 14.21 3.40
C TYR A 125 3.01 15.13 4.20
N ALA A 126 3.99 14.60 4.94
CA ALA A 126 4.97 15.42 5.66
C ALA A 126 5.78 16.29 4.70
N LEU A 127 6.19 15.75 3.54
CA LEU A 127 6.89 16.51 2.50
C LEU A 127 5.99 17.57 1.87
N ILE A 128 4.71 17.26 1.62
CA ILE A 128 3.72 18.23 1.13
C ILE A 128 3.52 19.36 2.14
N LEU A 129 3.36 19.03 3.43
CA LEU A 129 3.21 20.00 4.50
C LEU A 129 4.47 20.87 4.65
N HIS A 130 5.67 20.28 4.59
CA HIS A 130 6.92 21.04 4.62
C HIS A 130 7.07 21.97 3.41
N ALA A 131 6.70 21.51 2.22
CA ALA A 131 6.72 22.33 1.01
C ALA A 131 5.74 23.51 1.11
N LEU A 132 4.50 23.25 1.55
CA LEU A 132 3.50 24.28 1.82
C LEU A 132 3.95 25.25 2.91
N TRP A 133 4.62 24.76 3.96
CA TRP A 133 5.10 25.62 5.03
C TRP A 133 6.25 26.51 4.55
N ARG A 134 7.12 25.99 3.70
CA ARG A 134 8.18 26.76 3.03
C ARG A 134 7.61 27.81 2.05
N GLU A 135 6.49 27.50 1.39
CA GLU A 135 5.73 28.44 0.56
C GLU A 135 4.73 29.33 1.32
N ARG A 136 4.49 29.08 2.61
CA ARG A 136 3.76 29.99 3.52
C ARG A 136 4.70 30.94 4.27
N HIS A 137 6.00 30.65 4.27
CA HIS A 137 7.08 31.56 4.70
C HIS A 137 7.66 32.52 3.63
N PRO A 138 7.05 32.84 2.47
CA PRO A 138 7.38 34.03 1.69
C PRO A 138 6.49 35.17 2.17
N GLY A 139 6.73 35.61 3.41
CA GLY A 139 6.36 36.96 3.83
C GLY A 139 7.06 38.06 3.01
N GLU A 140 8.02 37.71 2.14
CA GLU A 140 8.83 38.66 1.37
C GLU A 140 8.82 38.49 -0.15
N ALA A 141 8.42 37.34 -0.73
CA ALA A 141 8.49 37.17 -2.19
C ALA A 141 7.44 38.00 -2.94
N ASN A 142 6.28 38.27 -2.31
CA ASN A 142 5.30 39.22 -2.83
C ASN A 142 5.67 40.68 -2.56
N ALA A 143 6.48 40.99 -1.54
CA ALA A 143 6.91 42.37 -1.30
C ALA A 143 7.78 42.89 -2.45
N ASN A 144 8.71 42.06 -2.95
CA ASN A 144 9.56 42.43 -4.08
C ASN A 144 8.80 42.58 -5.40
N ASN A 145 7.89 41.66 -5.73
CA ASN A 145 7.03 41.81 -6.91
C ASN A 145 6.09 43.02 -6.76
N THR A 146 5.49 43.23 -5.58
CA THR A 146 4.64 44.41 -5.31
C THR A 146 5.44 45.72 -5.39
N LEU A 147 6.71 45.73 -4.97
CA LEU A 147 7.63 46.85 -5.16
C LEU A 147 7.95 47.10 -6.64
N LEU A 148 8.09 46.05 -7.46
CA LEU A 148 8.27 46.20 -8.90
C LEU A 148 7.00 46.74 -9.57
N TYR A 149 5.81 46.23 -9.22
CA TYR A 149 4.52 46.74 -9.71
C TYR A 149 4.28 48.21 -9.29
N THR A 150 4.63 48.58 -8.05
CA THR A 150 4.50 49.96 -7.57
C THR A 150 5.57 50.90 -8.15
N ARG A 151 6.79 50.44 -8.38
CA ARG A 151 7.84 51.20 -9.09
C ARG A 151 7.50 51.41 -10.57
N ALA A 152 6.90 50.42 -11.23
CA ALA A 152 6.45 50.54 -12.60
C ALA A 152 5.34 51.60 -12.73
N LYS A 153 4.39 51.68 -11.78
CA LYS A 153 3.37 52.73 -11.75
C LYS A 153 3.92 54.15 -11.51
N ARG A 154 5.07 54.31 -10.84
CA ARG A 154 5.69 55.64 -10.61
C ARG A 154 6.44 56.19 -11.82
N LYS A 155 6.81 55.37 -12.80
CA LYS A 155 7.53 55.82 -14.01
C LYS A 155 6.63 56.34 -15.13
N VAL A 156 5.30 56.34 -14.94
CA VAL A 156 4.30 56.73 -15.95
C VAL A 156 3.64 58.08 -15.61
N LYS A 157 4.14 58.81 -14.61
CA LYS A 157 3.77 60.21 -14.35
C LYS A 157 4.95 61.13 -14.62
#